data_AF-A0A7J3VRM8-F1
#
_entry.id   AF-A0A7J3VRM8-F1
#
_cell.length_a   1.000
_cell.length_b   1.000
_cell.length_c   1.000
_cell.angle_alpha   90.00
_cell.angle_beta   90.00
_cell.angle_gamma   90.00
#
_symmetry.space_group_name_H-M   'P 1'
#
loop_
_entity.id
_entity.type
_entity.pdbx_description
1 polymer ?
#
loop_
_entity_poly.entity_id
_entity_poly.type
_entity_poly.pdbx_seq_one_letter_code
_entity_poly.pdbx_strand_id
1 'polypeptide(L)'
;MSGLTLPAARGYPAHFFRGLTMSAVAAYTRHKWSVSLMSIISGLVLLAVVPAPAPYLLVSTVAAGVVYDLSLGQKYAEACRKPRRIVAGTMVSGLAEAIVAMGILTYVGLFQVQLQMLAVIWAGAIAANLVLSALGSQVTILVLRRYVK
;
A
#
# COMPACT_ATOMS: atom_id res chain seq x y z
N MET A 1 -16.26 3.88 -25.21
CA MET A 1 -16.17 4.34 -23.80
C MET A 1 -16.03 3.18 -22.79
N SER A 2 -15.26 2.13 -23.12
CA SER A 2 -15.18 0.88 -22.34
C SER A 2 -13.73 0.47 -21.97
N GLY A 3 -12.77 1.40 -22.06
CA GLY A 3 -11.35 1.14 -21.78
C GLY A 3 -10.83 1.66 -20.43
N LEU A 4 -11.62 2.46 -19.70
CA LEU A 4 -11.20 3.13 -18.46
C LEU A 4 -11.64 2.40 -17.18
N THR A 5 -12.67 1.56 -17.24
CA THR A 5 -13.27 0.92 -16.07
C THR A 5 -12.54 -0.36 -15.64
N LEU A 6 -11.90 -1.07 -16.58
CA LEU A 6 -11.23 -2.35 -16.30
C LEU A 6 -9.97 -2.23 -15.41
N PRO A 7 -9.06 -1.27 -15.64
CA PRO A 7 -7.87 -1.10 -14.78
C PRO A 7 -8.24 -0.52 -13.41
N ALA A 8 -9.24 0.35 -13.36
CA ALA A 8 -9.72 0.97 -12.13
C ALA A 8 -10.26 -0.11 -11.17
N ALA A 9 -11.20 -0.95 -11.60
CA ALA A 9 -11.83 -1.93 -10.71
C ALA A 9 -10.92 -3.09 -10.26
N ARG A 10 -9.91 -3.49 -11.04
CA ARG A 10 -9.06 -4.66 -10.72
C ARG A 10 -7.98 -4.41 -9.65
N GLY A 11 -7.60 -3.16 -9.39
CA GLY A 11 -6.56 -2.81 -8.40
C GLY A 11 -7.07 -2.36 -7.03
N TYR A 12 -8.28 -1.78 -6.95
CA TYR A 12 -8.80 -1.19 -5.71
C TYR A 12 -8.91 -2.16 -4.52
N PRO A 13 -9.34 -3.43 -4.69
CA PRO A 13 -9.36 -4.36 -3.57
C PRO A 13 -7.95 -4.58 -2.99
N ALA A 14 -6.92 -4.63 -3.83
CA ALA A 14 -5.55 -4.88 -3.39
C ALA A 14 -5.02 -3.75 -2.49
N HIS A 15 -5.31 -2.49 -2.82
CA HIS A 15 -4.91 -1.35 -1.98
C HIS A 15 -5.59 -1.36 -0.61
N PHE A 16 -6.88 -1.74 -0.55
CA PHE A 16 -7.61 -1.90 0.70
C PHE A 16 -7.03 -3.05 1.54
N PHE A 17 -6.86 -4.23 0.93
CA PHE A 17 -6.31 -5.40 1.62
C PHE A 17 -4.89 -5.15 2.11
N ARG A 18 -4.06 -4.42 1.37
CA ARG A 18 -2.71 -4.05 1.82
C ARG A 18 -2.75 -3.16 3.06
N GLY A 19 -3.57 -2.09 3.04
CA GLY A 19 -3.74 -1.23 4.21
C GLY A 19 -4.18 -2.02 5.45
N LEU A 20 -5.08 -2.98 5.24
CA LEU A 20 -5.56 -3.90 6.27
C LEU A 20 -4.44 -4.82 6.79
N THR A 21 -3.75 -5.54 5.91
CA THR A 21 -2.74 -6.54 6.31
C THR A 21 -1.50 -5.89 6.93
N MET A 22 -1.03 -4.76 6.39
CA MET A 22 0.11 -4.02 6.97
C MET A 22 -0.19 -3.55 8.39
N SER A 23 -1.36 -2.92 8.59
CA SER A 23 -1.77 -2.48 9.91
C SER A 23 -1.99 -3.65 10.88
N ALA A 24 -2.49 -4.78 10.39
CA ALA A 24 -2.73 -5.97 11.21
C ALA A 24 -1.41 -6.62 11.65
N VAL A 25 -0.45 -6.79 10.74
CA VAL A 25 0.90 -7.29 11.03
C VAL A 25 1.60 -6.40 12.04
N ALA A 26 1.56 -5.09 11.84
CA ALA A 26 2.16 -4.11 12.75
C ALA A 26 1.55 -4.20 14.16
N ALA A 27 0.21 -4.27 14.24
CA ALA A 27 -0.49 -4.31 15.50
C ALA A 27 -0.31 -5.63 16.27
N TYR A 28 -0.20 -6.75 15.54
CA TYR A 28 -0.02 -8.08 16.12
C TYR A 28 1.42 -8.30 16.58
N THR A 29 2.39 -8.10 15.68
CA THR A 29 3.81 -8.35 15.99
C THR A 29 4.42 -7.28 16.88
N ARG A 30 4.03 -6.01 16.70
CA ARG A 30 4.59 -4.83 17.40
C ARG A 30 6.12 -4.72 17.30
N HIS A 31 6.72 -5.41 16.33
CA HIS A 31 8.15 -5.38 16.06
C HIS A 31 8.44 -4.50 14.85
N LYS A 32 9.48 -3.66 15.00
CA LYS A 32 10.01 -2.87 13.89
C LYS A 32 10.48 -3.80 12.78
N TRP A 33 10.29 -3.39 11.53
CA TRP A 33 10.62 -4.15 10.31
C TRP A 33 9.71 -5.34 10.00
N SER A 34 8.70 -5.62 10.83
CA SER A 34 7.75 -6.71 10.58
C SER A 34 6.95 -6.51 9.29
N VAL A 35 6.51 -5.28 9.02
CA VAL A 35 5.73 -4.95 7.83
C VAL A 35 6.61 -4.96 6.59
N SER A 36 7.84 -4.46 6.69
CA SER A 36 8.84 -4.50 5.62
C SER A 36 9.16 -5.95 5.23
N LEU A 37 9.43 -6.81 6.21
CA LEU A 37 9.70 -8.22 5.99
C LEU A 37 8.52 -8.91 5.30
N MET A 38 7.31 -8.68 5.79
CA MET A 38 6.10 -9.22 5.17
C MET A 38 5.89 -8.70 3.74
N SER A 39 6.26 -7.46 3.47
CA SER A 39 6.17 -6.84 2.14
C SER A 39 7.18 -7.42 1.16
N ILE A 40 8.38 -7.77 1.63
CA ILE A 40 9.39 -8.48 0.83
C ILE A 40 8.89 -9.89 0.51
N ILE A 41 8.43 -10.65 1.51
CA ILE A 41 7.91 -12.00 1.33
C ILE A 41 6.73 -11.98 0.36
N SER A 42 5.77 -11.08 0.56
CA SER A 42 4.59 -10.96 -0.30
C SER A 42 4.98 -10.52 -1.72
N GLY A 43 5.95 -9.62 -1.87
CA GLY A 43 6.47 -9.20 -3.16
C GLY A 43 7.14 -10.34 -3.94
N LEU A 44 7.92 -11.19 -3.26
CA LEU A 44 8.53 -12.37 -3.85
C LEU A 44 7.50 -13.43 -4.27
N VAL A 45 6.48 -13.65 -3.43
CA VAL A 45 5.37 -14.56 -3.76
C VAL A 45 4.60 -14.04 -4.97
N LEU A 46 4.30 -12.74 -5.03
CA LEU A 46 3.62 -12.14 -6.18
C LEU A 46 4.46 -12.25 -7.46
N LEU A 47 5.79 -12.10 -7.35
CA LEU A 47 6.71 -12.28 -8.48
C LEU A 47 6.72 -13.72 -9.00
N ALA A 48 6.55 -14.71 -8.12
CA ALA A 48 6.51 -16.12 -8.50
C ALA A 48 5.14 -16.57 -9.04
N VAL A 49 4.04 -15.97 -8.57
CA VAL A 49 2.67 -16.47 -8.81
C VAL A 49 1.92 -15.66 -9.88
N VAL A 50 2.21 -14.37 -10.04
CA VAL A 50 1.42 -13.48 -10.90
C VAL A 50 2.17 -13.18 -12.20
N PRO A 51 1.61 -13.53 -13.38
CA PRO A 51 2.14 -13.13 -14.68
C PRO A 51 1.78 -11.67 -15.00
N ALA A 52 2.25 -10.74 -14.17
CA ALA A 52 2.20 -9.30 -14.39
C ALA A 52 3.63 -8.79 -14.64
N PRO A 53 3.85 -7.50 -15.01
CA PRO A 53 5.20 -6.94 -15.02
C PRO A 53 5.81 -6.98 -13.61
N ALA A 54 6.37 -8.13 -13.24
CA ALA A 54 6.68 -8.52 -11.87
C ALA A 54 7.60 -7.57 -11.08
N PRO A 55 8.52 -6.80 -11.71
CA PRO A 55 9.40 -5.91 -10.95
C PRO A 55 8.67 -4.74 -10.28
N TYR A 56 7.64 -4.15 -10.90
CA TYR A 56 7.03 -2.95 -10.30
C TYR A 56 6.27 -3.28 -9.03
N LEU A 57 5.57 -4.42 -8.98
CA LEU A 57 4.82 -4.87 -7.82
C LEU A 57 5.76 -5.11 -6.63
N LEU A 58 6.87 -5.80 -6.87
CA LEU A 58 7.83 -6.09 -5.80
C LEU A 58 8.45 -4.80 -5.27
N VAL A 59 8.90 -3.90 -6.15
CA VAL A 59 9.56 -2.66 -5.73
C VAL A 59 8.57 -1.74 -5.02
N SER A 60 7.32 -1.64 -5.49
CA SER A 60 6.29 -0.81 -4.86
C SER A 60 5.84 -1.36 -3.51
N THR A 61 5.69 -2.69 -3.35
CA THR A 61 5.31 -3.29 -2.07
C THR A 61 6.42 -3.15 -1.03
N VAL A 62 7.67 -3.39 -1.41
CA VAL A 62 8.84 -3.22 -0.53
C VAL A 62 8.96 -1.76 -0.10
N ALA A 63 8.81 -0.80 -1.02
CA ALA A 63 8.83 0.62 -0.69
C ALA A 63 7.73 0.97 0.32
N ALA A 64 6.51 0.47 0.13
CA ALA A 64 5.43 0.67 1.10
C ALA A 64 5.79 0.10 2.49
N GLY A 65 6.33 -1.12 2.56
CA GLY A 65 6.66 -1.77 3.82
C GLY A 65 7.72 -1.01 4.62
N VAL A 66 8.80 -0.61 3.93
CA VAL A 66 9.89 0.18 4.51
C VAL A 66 9.38 1.52 5.00
N VAL A 67 8.62 2.24 4.17
CA VAL A 67 8.08 3.55 4.52
C VAL A 67 7.09 3.45 5.69
N TYR A 68 6.28 2.38 5.74
CA TYR A 68 5.40 2.12 6.87
C TYR A 68 6.19 1.96 8.18
N ASP A 69 7.22 1.11 8.20
CA ASP A 69 7.99 0.87 9.42
C ASP A 69 8.80 2.10 9.86
N LEU A 70 9.32 2.87 8.90
CA LEU A 70 9.99 4.14 9.19
C LEU A 70 9.02 5.18 9.76
N SER A 71 7.78 5.24 9.25
CA SER A 71 6.77 6.21 9.70
C SER A 71 6.33 6.01 11.16
N LEU A 72 6.41 4.78 11.68
CA LEU A 72 6.09 4.46 13.08
C LEU A 72 7.24 4.78 14.05
N GLY A 73 8.46 4.94 13.54
CA GLY A 73 9.64 5.41 14.27
C GLY A 73 10.20 4.40 15.29
N GLN A 74 11.09 4.90 16.17
CA GLN A 74 11.81 4.05 17.14
C GLN A 74 10.90 3.46 18.23
N LYS A 75 9.83 4.16 18.61
CA LYS A 75 8.84 3.70 19.60
C LYS A 75 7.73 2.88 18.93
N TYR A 76 8.11 1.85 18.19
CA TYR A 76 7.23 1.09 17.29
C TYR A 76 6.04 0.47 18.03
N ALA A 77 6.28 -0.22 19.15
CA ALA A 77 5.23 -0.87 19.93
C ALA A 77 4.21 0.12 20.52
N GLU A 78 4.66 1.30 20.96
CA GLU A 78 3.77 2.37 21.42
C GLU A 78 2.99 3.00 20.26
N ALA A 79 3.64 3.18 19.12
CA ALA A 79 3.02 3.75 17.92
C ALA A 79 1.91 2.83 17.38
N CYS A 80 2.12 1.52 17.40
CA CYS A 80 1.14 0.51 17.01
C CYS A 80 -0.07 0.42 17.95
N ARG A 81 -0.03 1.03 19.14
CA ARG A 81 -1.20 1.17 20.02
C ARG A 81 -2.06 2.38 19.69
N LYS A 82 -1.52 3.34 18.93
CA LYS A 82 -2.19 4.61 18.63
C LYS A 82 -2.87 4.52 17.26
N PRO A 83 -4.21 4.48 17.18
CA PRO A 83 -4.91 4.32 15.90
C PRO A 83 -4.55 5.43 14.89
N ARG A 84 -4.37 6.67 15.37
CA ARG A 84 -3.93 7.79 14.52
C ARG A 84 -2.58 7.56 13.86
N ARG A 85 -1.63 6.90 14.55
CA ARG A 85 -0.30 6.61 14.00
C ARG A 85 -0.33 5.47 13.00
N ILE A 86 -1.15 4.44 13.24
CA ILE A 86 -1.39 3.36 12.28
C ILE A 86 -1.96 3.94 10.98
N VAL A 87 -3.01 4.77 11.08
CA VAL A 87 -3.64 5.39 9.90
C VAL A 87 -2.64 6.26 9.15
N ALA A 88 -1.93 7.15 9.85
CA ALA A 88 -0.90 7.99 9.24
C ALA A 88 0.18 7.15 8.54
N GLY A 89 0.68 6.09 9.19
CA GLY A 89 1.69 5.21 8.60
C GLY A 89 1.17 4.48 7.35
N THR A 90 -0.08 4.01 7.36
CA THR A 90 -0.70 3.37 6.18
C THR A 90 -0.92 4.34 5.03
N MET A 91 -1.23 5.60 5.31
CA MET A 91 -1.38 6.63 4.27
C MET A 91 -0.02 6.97 3.65
N VAL A 92 1.01 7.19 4.48
CA VAL A 92 2.35 7.51 4.00
C VAL A 92 2.95 6.34 3.22
N SER A 93 2.71 5.09 3.64
CA SER A 93 3.11 3.91 2.88
C SER A 93 2.37 3.76 1.55
N GLY A 94 1.07 4.04 1.52
CA GLY A 94 0.29 4.05 0.28
C GLY A 94 0.70 5.15 -0.69
N LEU A 95 1.11 6.32 -0.19
CA LEU A 95 1.69 7.36 -1.03
C LEU A 95 2.99 6.87 -1.68
N ALA A 96 3.90 6.29 -0.90
CA ALA A 96 5.17 5.79 -1.41
C ALA A 96 4.98 4.69 -2.47
N GLU A 97 4.09 3.72 -2.21
CA GLU A 97 3.74 2.69 -3.19
C GLU A 97 3.18 3.30 -4.47
N ALA A 98 2.23 4.24 -4.37
CA ALA A 98 1.61 4.85 -5.55
C ALA A 98 2.65 5.61 -6.40
N ILE A 99 3.55 6.36 -5.77
CA ILE A 99 4.62 7.08 -6.48
C ILE A 99 5.56 6.09 -7.16
N VAL A 100 5.98 5.03 -6.47
CA VAL A 100 6.92 4.04 -7.02
C VAL A 100 6.27 3.23 -8.15
N ALA A 101 5.04 2.73 -7.94
CA ALA A 101 4.31 1.97 -8.95
C ALA A 101 4.04 2.83 -10.19
N MET A 102 3.51 4.04 -10.02
CA MET A 102 3.24 4.94 -11.15
C MET A 102 4.54 5.39 -11.83
N GLY A 103 5.61 5.65 -11.09
CA GLY A 103 6.92 5.99 -11.64
C GLY A 103 7.46 4.88 -12.56
N ILE A 104 7.40 3.62 -12.11
CA ILE A 104 7.86 2.47 -12.90
C ILE A 104 6.94 2.25 -14.11
N LEU A 105 5.62 2.32 -13.95
CA LEU A 105 4.67 2.14 -15.06
C LEU A 105 4.81 3.24 -16.13
N THR A 106 5.05 4.48 -15.72
CA THR A 106 5.38 5.58 -16.64
C THR A 106 6.72 5.33 -17.34
N TYR A 107 7.76 4.92 -16.59
CA TYR A 107 9.09 4.68 -17.14
C TYR A 107 9.12 3.52 -18.17
N VAL A 108 8.37 2.45 -17.92
CA VAL A 108 8.24 1.30 -18.83
C VAL A 108 7.38 1.63 -20.07
N GLY A 109 6.79 2.83 -20.12
CA GLY A 109 6.03 3.29 -21.29
C GLY A 109 4.63 2.69 -21.39
N LEU A 110 4.06 2.22 -20.27
CA LEU A 110 2.71 1.61 -20.25
C LEU A 110 1.61 2.64 -20.56
N PHE A 111 1.88 3.92 -20.33
CA PHE A 111 0.95 5.02 -20.60
C PHE A 111 1.41 5.82 -21.83
N GLN A 112 0.84 5.51 -23.00
CA GLN A 112 1.01 6.33 -24.21
C GLN A 112 -0.12 7.37 -24.32
N VAL A 113 -0.18 8.29 -23.36
CA VAL A 113 -1.21 9.35 -23.29
C VAL A 113 -0.57 10.72 -23.11
N GLN A 114 -1.32 11.77 -23.45
CA GLN A 114 -0.89 13.16 -23.26
C GLN A 114 -0.54 13.44 -21.80
N LEU A 115 0.43 14.34 -21.57
CA LEU A 115 0.96 14.68 -20.25
C LEU A 115 -0.14 15.09 -19.25
N GLN A 116 -1.15 15.82 -19.72
CA GLN A 116 -2.30 16.24 -18.91
C GLN A 116 -3.13 15.05 -18.43
N MET A 117 -3.36 14.07 -19.30
CA MET A 117 -4.07 12.84 -18.96
C MET A 117 -3.25 11.97 -17.99
N LEU A 118 -1.92 11.95 -18.16
CA LEU A 118 -1.01 11.25 -17.25
C LEU A 118 -1.10 11.83 -15.83
N ALA A 119 -1.16 13.16 -15.70
CA ALA A 119 -1.33 13.82 -14.40
C ALA A 119 -2.65 13.43 -13.71
N VAL A 120 -3.74 13.33 -14.47
CA VAL A 120 -5.05 12.87 -13.95
C VAL A 120 -4.98 11.41 -13.48
N ILE A 121 -4.32 10.52 -14.23
CA ILE A 121 -4.12 9.12 -13.84
C ILE A 121 -3.30 9.03 -12.56
N TRP A 122 -2.21 9.81 -12.44
CA TRP A 122 -1.39 9.90 -11.24
C TRP A 122 -2.21 10.35 -10.02
N ALA A 123 -2.94 11.45 -10.16
CA ALA A 123 -3.76 11.99 -9.08
C ALA A 123 -4.84 10.99 -8.64
N GLY A 124 -5.52 10.36 -9.59
CA GLY A 124 -6.53 9.34 -9.31
C GLY A 124 -5.97 8.09 -8.62
N ALA A 125 -4.82 7.59 -9.08
CA ALA A 125 -4.17 6.42 -8.49
C ALA A 125 -3.70 6.70 -7.06
N ILE A 126 -3.06 7.85 -6.82
CA ILE A 126 -2.61 8.26 -5.49
C ILE A 126 -3.81 8.44 -4.56
N ALA A 127 -4.84 9.17 -5.00
CA ALA A 127 -6.04 9.41 -4.19
C ALA A 127 -6.73 8.11 -3.80
N ALA A 128 -6.92 7.21 -4.77
CA ALA A 128 -7.51 5.90 -4.49
C ALA A 128 -6.67 5.08 -3.52
N ASN A 129 -5.34 5.02 -3.69
CA ASN A 129 -4.48 4.24 -2.80
C ASN A 129 -4.50 4.80 -1.36
N LEU A 130 -4.50 6.12 -1.21
CA LEU A 130 -4.62 6.77 0.10
C LEU A 130 -5.95 6.45 0.80
N VAL A 131 -7.07 6.62 0.09
CA VAL A 131 -8.40 6.38 0.64
C VAL A 131 -8.56 4.90 1.00
N LEU A 132 -8.19 3.99 0.11
CA LEU A 132 -8.34 2.55 0.34
C LEU A 132 -7.41 2.04 1.43
N SER A 133 -6.16 2.52 1.48
CA SER A 133 -5.23 2.18 2.56
C SER A 133 -5.72 2.68 3.92
N ALA A 134 -6.31 3.88 3.97
CA ALA A 134 -6.89 4.43 5.19
C ALA A 134 -8.14 3.65 5.62
N LEU A 135 -9.02 3.27 4.69
CA LEU A 135 -10.18 2.43 5.00
C LEU A 135 -9.75 1.05 5.51
N GLY A 136 -8.76 0.43 4.88
CA GLY A 136 -8.21 -0.86 5.31
C GLY A 136 -7.66 -0.80 6.74
N SER A 137 -6.93 0.26 7.09
CA SER A 137 -6.38 0.42 8.44
C SER A 137 -7.44 0.73 9.50
N GLN A 138 -8.52 1.44 9.14
CA GLN A 138 -9.66 1.64 10.03
C GLN A 138 -10.37 0.32 10.33
N VAL A 139 -10.56 -0.55 9.32
CA VAL A 139 -11.12 -1.88 9.54
C VAL A 139 -10.25 -2.69 10.49
N THR A 140 -8.92 -2.66 10.30
CA THR A 140 -7.99 -3.30 11.25
C THR A 140 -8.15 -2.77 12.66
N ILE A 141 -8.25 -1.45 12.86
CA ILE A 141 -8.44 -0.85 14.18
C ILE A 141 -9.75 -1.33 14.81
N LEU A 142 -10.84 -1.38 14.05
CA LEU A 142 -12.14 -1.86 14.53
C LEU A 142 -12.07 -3.35 14.93
N VAL A 143 -11.40 -4.17 14.12
CA VAL A 143 -11.19 -5.59 14.40
C VAL A 143 -10.34 -5.75 15.67
N LEU A 144 -9.20 -5.06 15.78
CA LEU A 144 -8.32 -5.14 16.96
C LEU A 144 -9.02 -4.68 18.24
N ARG A 145 -9.85 -3.63 18.19
CA ARG A 145 -10.66 -3.21 19.34
C ARG A 145 -11.59 -4.29 19.86
N ARG A 146 -12.01 -5.23 19.01
CA ARG A 146 -12.86 -6.36 19.39
C ARG A 146 -12.08 -7.48 20.09
N TYR A 147 -10.78 -7.60 19.83
CA TYR A 147 -9.91 -8.66 20.37
C TYR A 147 -8.98 -8.21 21.49
N VAL A 148 -8.75 -6.90 21.65
CA VAL A 148 -8.10 -6.33 22.84
C VAL A 148 -9.18 -6.17 23.93
N LYS A 149 -9.52 -7.28 24.57
CA LYS A 149 -10.11 -7.31 25.92
C LYS A 149 -9.04 -7.75 26.90
#